data_AF-A0A7L4TU64-F1
#
_entry.id   AF-A0A7L4TU64-F1
#
_cell.length_a   1.000
_cell.length_b   1.000
_cell.length_c   1.000
_cell.angle_alpha   90.00
_cell.angle_beta   90.00
_cell.angle_gamma   90.00
#
_symmetry.space_group_name_H-M   'P 1'
#
loop_
_entity.id
_entity.type
_entity.pdbx_description
1 polymer ?
#
loop_
_entity_poly.entity_id
_entity_poly.type
_entity_poly.pdbx_seq_one_letter_code
_entity_poly.pdbx_strand_id
1 'polypeptide(L)'
;QSVMDRMRTDIYGMVSNNLGSDYNQLSAIGITTSRDYNERGKLEINEDRLRQAIERDPAGVAAIFNSDGPTSGDKGIIRRMRETLTSGIDSISGRAGGMGGKVANHQFTLGREIESINNRITNFERRLQQVED
;
A
#
# COMPACT_ATOMS: atom_id res chain seq x y z
N GLN A 1 -2.61 11.05 -2.94
CA GLN A 1 -1.41 10.58 -2.22
C GLN A 1 -1.03 9.21 -2.74
N SER A 2 0.22 8.99 -3.15
CA SER A 2 0.67 7.72 -3.72
C SER A 2 0.66 6.62 -2.64
N VAL A 3 0.49 5.36 -3.05
CA VAL A 3 0.67 4.19 -2.18
C VAL A 3 2.07 4.21 -1.56
N MET A 4 3.07 4.66 -2.33
CA MET A 4 4.46 4.76 -1.87
C MET A 4 4.66 5.82 -0.77
N ASP A 5 3.94 6.95 -0.85
CA ASP A 5 4.01 8.00 0.17
C ASP A 5 3.40 7.53 1.49
N ARG A 6 2.29 6.79 1.41
CA ARG A 6 1.66 6.16 2.58
C ARG A 6 2.58 5.12 3.20
N MET A 7 3.17 4.23 2.39
CA MET A 7 4.14 3.25 2.89
C MET A 7 5.33 3.89 3.61
N ARG A 8 5.90 4.97 3.07
CA ARG A 8 6.98 5.69 3.75
C ARG A 8 6.52 6.24 5.10
N THR A 9 5.31 6.78 5.14
CA THR A 9 4.69 7.28 6.38
C THR A 9 4.45 6.15 7.37
N ASP A 10 4.01 4.97 6.92
CA ASP A 10 3.80 3.79 7.76
C ASP A 10 5.11 3.25 8.37
N ILE A 11 6.22 3.34 7.63
CA ILE A 11 7.57 2.90 8.06
C ILE A 11 8.16 3.86 9.10
N TYR A 12 8.02 5.17 8.92
CA TYR A 12 8.53 6.17 9.88
C TYR A 12 7.57 6.44 11.04
N GLY A 13 6.31 6.05 10.90
CA GLY A 13 5.29 6.28 11.89
C GLY A 13 5.61 5.55 13.18
N MET A 14 5.48 6.25 14.31
CA MET A 14 5.63 5.63 15.62
C MET A 14 4.53 4.58 15.83
N VAL A 15 4.90 3.50 16.52
CA VAL A 15 4.00 2.47 17.02
C VAL A 15 3.80 2.74 18.50
N SER A 16 2.62 3.28 18.82
CA SER A 16 2.12 3.39 20.18
C SER A 16 1.82 1.97 20.65
N ASN A 17 2.66 1.44 21.53
CA ASN A 17 2.39 0.19 22.22
C ASN A 17 2.30 0.47 23.73
N ASN A 18 1.36 -0.19 24.40
CA ASN A 18 1.18 -0.06 25.86
C ASN A 18 2.26 -0.80 26.66
N LEU A 19 3.39 -1.14 26.02
CA LEU A 19 4.48 -1.91 26.62
C LEU A 19 5.48 -1.02 27.35
N GLY A 20 5.40 0.32 27.19
CA GLY A 20 6.34 1.25 27.81
C GLY A 20 7.78 1.08 27.31
N SER A 21 7.96 0.47 26.14
CA SER A 21 9.26 0.26 25.53
C SER A 21 9.78 1.56 24.90
N ASP A 22 11.08 1.83 25.07
CA ASP A 22 11.77 2.91 24.34
C ASP A 22 11.80 2.65 22.82
N TYR A 23 11.49 1.43 22.39
CA TYR A 23 11.45 1.02 21.00
C TYR A 23 10.03 1.19 20.43
N ASN A 24 9.75 2.39 19.91
CA ASN A 24 8.49 2.75 19.28
C ASN A 24 8.60 3.06 17.77
N GLN A 25 9.78 2.93 17.17
CA GLN A 25 10.03 3.22 15.75
C GLN A 25 11.19 2.37 15.20
N LEU A 26 11.20 2.10 13.90
CA LEU A 26 12.24 1.28 13.25
C LEU A 26 13.65 1.87 13.41
N SER A 27 13.76 3.19 13.38
CA SER A 27 15.04 3.89 13.56
C SER A 27 15.65 3.65 14.95
N ALA A 28 14.82 3.42 15.97
CA ALA A 28 15.26 3.13 17.34
C ALA A 28 15.89 1.73 17.46
N ILE A 29 15.51 0.79 16.60
CA ILE A 29 16.06 -0.57 16.53
C ILE A 29 17.14 -0.72 15.45
N GLY A 30 17.63 0.39 14.89
CA GLY A 30 18.72 0.39 13.90
C GLY A 30 18.28 0.11 12.46
N ILE A 31 16.98 0.12 12.16
CA ILE A 31 16.46 0.02 10.80
C ILE A 31 16.11 1.43 10.31
N THR A 32 16.84 1.90 9.32
CA THR A 32 16.63 3.23 8.72
C THR A 32 16.42 3.10 7.23
N THR A 33 16.18 4.21 6.56
CA THR A 33 16.12 4.27 5.09
C THR A 33 17.39 4.91 4.57
N SER A 34 17.81 4.49 3.39
CA SER A 34 18.89 5.15 2.65
C SER A 34 18.66 6.65 2.54
N ARG A 35 19.76 7.39 2.71
CA ARG A 35 19.80 8.85 2.54
C ARG A 35 19.81 9.25 1.08
N ASP A 36 20.20 8.34 0.18
CA ASP A 36 20.20 8.61 -1.24
C ASP A 36 18.78 8.51 -1.80
N TYR A 37 18.31 9.62 -2.37
CA TYR A 37 17.01 9.69 -3.01
C TYR A 37 16.88 8.73 -4.21
N ASN A 38 18.00 8.41 -4.86
CA ASN A 38 18.04 7.49 -6.00
C ASN A 38 17.81 6.03 -5.58
N GLU A 39 18.07 5.70 -4.32
CA GLU A 39 17.80 4.37 -3.76
C GLU A 39 16.33 4.18 -3.36
N ARG A 40 15.47 5.16 -3.66
CA ARG A 40 14.00 5.07 -3.59
C ARG A 40 13.43 4.68 -2.21
N GLY A 41 14.19 4.87 -1.14
CA GLY A 41 13.77 4.51 0.22
C GLY A 41 14.10 3.07 0.60
N LYS A 42 15.15 2.50 0.00
CA LYS A 42 15.78 1.25 0.42
C LYS A 42 16.00 1.24 1.94
N LEU A 43 15.68 0.13 2.59
CA LEU A 43 15.96 -0.05 4.02
C LEU A 43 17.44 -0.38 4.24
N GLU A 44 18.06 0.33 5.17
CA GLU A 44 19.41 0.11 5.67
C GLU A 44 19.33 -0.39 7.11
N ILE A 45 19.98 -1.53 7.36
CA ILE A 45 19.92 -2.21 8.65
C ILE A 45 21.29 -2.13 9.30
N ASN A 46 21.36 -1.56 10.51
CA ASN A 46 22.51 -1.68 11.37
C ASN A 46 22.36 -2.92 12.24
N GLU A 47 23.03 -4.01 11.85
CA GLU A 47 22.90 -5.31 12.52
C GLU A 47 23.31 -5.29 13.98
N ASP A 48 24.33 -4.52 14.35
CA ASP A 48 24.81 -4.46 15.74
C ASP A 48 23.79 -3.76 16.64
N ARG A 49 23.19 -2.66 16.17
CA ARG A 49 22.12 -1.97 16.91
C ARG A 49 20.85 -2.81 16.98
N LEU A 50 20.51 -3.51 15.90
CA LEU A 50 19.36 -4.41 15.87
C LEU A 50 19.54 -5.57 16.86
N ARG A 51 20.73 -6.19 16.88
CA ARG A 51 21.07 -7.26 17.82
C ARG A 51 20.96 -6.79 19.27
N GLN A 52 21.55 -5.63 19.58
CA GLN A 52 21.45 -5.02 20.92
C GLN A 52 20.00 -4.69 21.31
N ALA A 53 19.19 -4.18 20.37
CA ALA A 53 17.78 -3.89 20.65
C ALA A 53 16.99 -5.18 20.96
N ILE A 54 17.22 -6.25 20.20
CA ILE A 54 16.61 -7.57 20.42
C ILE A 54 17.04 -8.17 21.77
N GLU A 55 18.32 -8.05 22.14
CA GLU A 55 18.82 -8.55 23.42
C GLU A 55 18.25 -7.80 24.62
N ARG A 56 18.06 -6.47 24.48
CA ARG A 56 17.55 -5.62 25.56
C ARG A 56 16.04 -5.75 25.75
N ASP A 57 15.27 -5.76 24.67
CA ASP A 57 13.81 -5.87 24.71
C ASP A 57 13.25 -6.57 23.47
N PRO A 58 13.26 -7.92 23.46
CA PRO A 58 12.75 -8.68 22.32
C PRO A 58 11.24 -8.48 22.12
N ALA A 59 10.49 -8.21 23.19
CA ALA A 59 9.04 -7.99 23.13
C ALA A 59 8.71 -6.64 22.48
N GLY A 60 9.43 -5.57 22.84
CA GLY A 60 9.30 -4.25 22.23
C GLY A 60 9.63 -4.27 20.73
N VAL A 61 10.72 -4.95 20.34
CA VAL A 61 11.08 -5.12 18.92
C VAL A 61 9.96 -5.86 18.18
N ALA A 62 9.46 -6.98 18.72
CA ALA A 62 8.37 -7.73 18.10
C ALA A 62 7.09 -6.88 17.98
N ALA A 63 6.79 -6.04 18.96
CA ALA A 63 5.62 -5.16 18.96
C ALA A 63 5.69 -4.11 17.83
N ILE A 64 6.86 -3.55 17.51
CA ILE A 64 6.99 -2.62 16.37
C ILE A 64 6.46 -3.25 15.07
N PHE A 65 6.73 -4.54 14.85
CA PHE A 65 6.31 -5.23 13.63
C PHE A 65 4.88 -5.77 13.72
N ASN A 66 4.52 -6.36 14.86
CA ASN A 66 3.35 -7.22 15.01
C ASN A 66 2.32 -6.73 16.04
N SER A 67 2.45 -5.51 16.56
CA SER A 67 1.46 -4.96 17.49
C SER A 67 0.06 -5.00 16.86
N ASP A 68 -0.91 -5.34 17.69
CA ASP A 68 -2.31 -5.36 17.32
C ASP A 68 -3.04 -4.30 18.15
N GLY A 69 -3.78 -3.44 17.48
CA GLY A 69 -4.36 -2.29 18.12
C GLY A 69 -5.48 -1.67 17.29
N PRO A 70 -6.42 -0.99 17.95
CA PRO A 70 -7.64 -0.49 17.31
C PRO A 70 -7.35 0.67 16.35
N THR A 71 -6.30 1.47 16.62
CA THR A 71 -5.95 2.61 15.77
C THR A 71 -4.77 2.32 14.87
N SER A 72 -4.63 3.08 13.78
CA SER A 72 -3.47 2.98 12.87
C SER A 72 -2.15 3.12 13.65
N GLY A 73 -2.09 4.02 14.64
CA GLY A 73 -0.92 4.24 15.50
C GLY A 73 -0.57 3.10 16.44
N ASP A 74 -1.51 2.19 16.73
CA ASP A 74 -1.30 1.05 17.62
C ASP A 74 -0.96 -0.25 16.87
N LYS A 75 -1.26 -0.28 15.57
CA LYS A 75 -0.91 -1.41 14.69
C LYS A 75 0.60 -1.42 14.43
N GLY A 76 1.17 -2.62 14.38
CA GLY A 76 2.54 -2.82 13.93
C GLY A 76 2.71 -2.46 12.45
N ILE A 77 3.95 -2.18 12.06
CA ILE A 77 4.30 -1.66 10.74
C ILE A 77 3.92 -2.64 9.62
N ILE A 78 4.07 -3.96 9.84
CA ILE A 78 3.71 -4.98 8.84
C ILE A 78 2.22 -4.92 8.51
N ARG A 79 1.36 -4.72 9.53
CA ARG A 79 -0.09 -4.60 9.31
C ARG A 79 -0.43 -3.33 8.54
N ARG A 80 0.14 -2.18 8.93
CA ARG A 80 -0.06 -0.91 8.21
C ARG A 80 0.36 -1.00 6.75
N MET A 81 1.55 -1.54 6.49
CA MET A 81 2.07 -1.72 5.13
C MET A 81 1.17 -2.63 4.30
N ARG A 82 0.67 -3.73 4.88
CA ARG A 82 -0.28 -4.63 4.20
C ARG A 82 -1.59 -3.92 3.87
N GLU A 83 -2.15 -3.15 4.79
CA GLU A 83 -3.37 -2.37 4.56
C GLU A 83 -3.18 -1.35 3.44
N THR A 84 -2.05 -0.63 3.45
CA THR A 84 -1.68 0.32 2.39
C THR A 84 -1.51 -0.37 1.04
N LEU A 85 -0.87 -1.55 1.00
CA LEU A 85 -0.74 -2.38 -0.20
C LEU A 85 -2.11 -2.81 -0.74
N THR A 86 -2.96 -3.37 0.11
CA THR A 86 -4.31 -3.82 -0.27
C THR A 86 -5.12 -2.65 -0.81
N SER A 87 -5.12 -1.49 -0.14
CA SER A 87 -5.79 -0.28 -0.63
C SER A 87 -5.24 0.18 -1.99
N GLY A 88 -3.93 0.04 -2.20
CA GLY A 88 -3.28 0.31 -3.48
C GLY A 88 -3.79 -0.62 -4.59
N ILE A 89 -3.82 -1.92 -4.32
CA ILE A 89 -4.35 -2.94 -5.23
C ILE A 89 -5.82 -2.63 -5.54
N ASP A 90 -6.65 -2.37 -4.53
CA ASP A 90 -8.07 -2.07 -4.71
C ASP A 90 -8.30 -0.81 -5.57
N SER A 91 -7.47 0.21 -5.38
CA SER A 91 -7.52 1.44 -6.19
C SER A 91 -7.18 1.17 -7.65
N ILE A 92 -6.16 0.33 -7.91
CA ILE A 92 -5.77 -0.09 -9.26
C ILE A 92 -6.89 -0.94 -9.87
N SER A 93 -7.38 -1.94 -9.15
CA SER A 93 -8.46 -2.81 -9.58
C SER A 93 -9.75 -2.05 -9.86
N GLY A 94 -10.09 -1.04 -9.06
CA GLY A 94 -11.24 -0.17 -9.30
C GLY A 94 -11.16 0.58 -10.63
N ARG A 95 -9.95 0.86 -11.10
CA ARG A 95 -9.71 1.54 -12.37
C ARG A 95 -9.59 0.57 -13.53
N ALA A 96 -8.76 -0.47 -13.40
CA ALA A 96 -8.33 -1.33 -14.50
C ALA A 96 -8.98 -2.73 -14.53
N GLY A 97 -9.71 -3.12 -13.48
CA GLY A 97 -10.26 -4.46 -13.35
C GLY A 97 -9.22 -5.52 -12.97
N GLY A 98 -9.66 -6.77 -12.83
CA GLY A 98 -8.83 -7.91 -12.46
C GLY A 98 -8.91 -8.24 -10.96
N MET A 99 -7.82 -7.97 -10.23
CA MET A 99 -7.63 -8.40 -8.83
C MET A 99 -8.76 -7.87 -7.92
N GLY A 100 -9.12 -8.57 -6.85
CA GLY A 100 -10.23 -8.15 -5.98
C GLY A 100 -11.64 -8.38 -6.58
N GLY A 101 -11.77 -9.26 -7.57
CA GLY A 101 -13.06 -9.71 -8.11
C GLY A 101 -13.73 -8.74 -9.09
N LYS A 102 -13.02 -7.71 -9.57
CA LYS A 102 -13.54 -6.73 -10.54
C LYS A 102 -13.30 -7.21 -11.97
N VAL A 103 -14.01 -8.24 -12.39
CA VAL A 103 -13.80 -8.91 -13.69
C VAL A 103 -14.75 -8.40 -14.76
N ALA A 104 -15.99 -8.02 -14.41
CA ALA A 104 -16.96 -7.54 -15.37
C ALA A 104 -16.73 -6.05 -15.72
N ASN A 105 -16.90 -5.67 -16.99
CA ASN A 105 -16.58 -4.33 -17.50
C ASN A 105 -17.27 -3.19 -16.73
N HIS A 106 -18.49 -3.41 -16.23
CA HIS A 106 -19.22 -2.40 -15.45
C HIS A 106 -18.63 -2.17 -14.04
N GLN A 107 -17.76 -3.06 -13.54
CA GLN A 107 -17.23 -3.05 -12.18
C GLN A 107 -15.97 -2.18 -12.02
N PHE A 108 -15.39 -1.72 -13.13
CA PHE A 108 -14.17 -0.90 -13.14
C PHE A 108 -14.25 0.20 -14.21
N THR A 109 -13.46 1.27 -14.03
CA THR A 109 -13.57 2.47 -14.86
C THR A 109 -13.23 2.23 -16.33
N LEU A 110 -12.09 1.58 -16.62
CA LEU A 110 -11.68 1.31 -18.00
C LEU A 110 -12.69 0.40 -18.73
N GLY A 111 -13.33 -0.54 -18.04
CA GLY A 111 -14.34 -1.41 -18.63
C GLY A 111 -15.59 -0.65 -19.06
N ARG A 112 -16.05 0.29 -18.23
CA ARG A 112 -17.16 1.21 -18.58
C ARG A 112 -16.80 2.13 -19.73
N GLU A 113 -15.56 2.61 -19.79
CA GLU A 113 -15.07 3.43 -20.91
C GLU A 113 -15.04 2.63 -22.22
N ILE A 114 -14.56 1.37 -22.19
CA ILE A 114 -14.58 0.46 -23.35
C ILE A 114 -16.02 0.21 -23.82
N GLU A 115 -16.95 -0.05 -22.90
CA GLU A 115 -18.36 -0.28 -23.23
C GLU A 115 -19.00 0.97 -23.87
N SER A 116 -18.69 2.15 -23.35
CA SER A 116 -19.12 3.43 -23.94
C SER A 116 -18.57 3.64 -25.36
N ILE A 117 -17.29 3.31 -25.58
CA ILE A 117 -16.65 3.38 -26.91
C ILE A 117 -17.34 2.40 -27.88
N ASN A 118 -17.57 1.16 -27.48
CA ASN A 118 -18.24 0.16 -28.32
C ASN A 118 -19.66 0.61 -28.70
N ASN A 119 -20.43 1.14 -27.76
CA ASN A 119 -21.76 1.68 -28.04
C ASN A 119 -21.73 2.82 -29.06
N ARG A 120 -20.71 3.68 -29.00
CA ARG A 120 -20.50 4.74 -29.99
C ARG A 120 -20.17 4.16 -31.36
N ILE A 121 -19.28 3.16 -31.43
CA ILE A 121 -18.91 2.46 -32.69
C ILE A 121 -20.16 1.84 -33.33
N THR A 122 -20.96 1.07 -32.59
CA THR A 122 -22.18 0.44 -33.11
C THR A 122 -23.19 1.45 -33.64
N ASN A 123 -23.32 2.62 -33.00
CA ASN A 123 -24.20 3.68 -33.48
C ASN A 123 -23.66 4.35 -34.76
N PHE A 124 -22.34 4.47 -34.91
CA PHE A 124 -21.72 4.94 -36.14
C PHE A 124 -21.92 3.93 -37.28
N GLU A 125 -21.70 2.63 -37.02
CA GLU A 125 -21.93 1.55 -38.00
C GLU A 125 -23.37 1.54 -38.50
N ARG A 126 -24.36 1.64 -37.60
CA ARG A 126 -25.78 1.73 -37.98
C ARG A 126 -26.08 2.93 -38.87
N ARG A 127 -25.43 4.07 -38.61
CA ARG A 127 -25.59 5.28 -39.44
C ARG A 127 -24.95 5.12 -40.81
N LEU A 128 -23.81 4.47 -40.91
CA LEU A 128 -23.16 4.20 -42.20
C LEU A 128 -24.04 3.29 -43.07
N GLN A 129 -24.57 2.21 -42.50
CA GLN A 129 -25.51 1.31 -43.20
C GLN A 129 -26.73 2.06 -43.75
N GLN A 130 -27.34 2.94 -42.94
CA GLN A 130 -28.49 3.76 -43.37
C GLN A 130 -28.18 4.78 -44.47
N VAL A 131 -26.91 5.15 -44.67
CA VAL A 131 -26.48 6.07 -45.73
C VAL A 131 -26.09 5.33 -47.01
N GLU A 132 -25.75 4.04 -46.90
CA GLU A 132 -25.42 3.18 -48.03
C GLU A 132 -26.67 2.60 -48.73
N ASP A 133 -27.79 2.50 -48.01
CA ASP A 133 -29.13 2.15 -48.54
C ASP A 133 -29.86 3.37 -49.14
#